data_AF-A0A922XGB5-F1
#
_entry.id   AF-A0A922XGB5-F1
#
_cell.length_a   1.000
_cell.length_b   1.000
_cell.length_c   1.000
_cell.angle_alpha   90.00
_cell.angle_beta   90.00
_cell.angle_gamma   90.00
#
_symmetry.space_group_name_H-M   'P 1'
#
loop_
_entity.id
_entity.type
_entity.pdbx_description
1 polymer ?
#
loop_
_entity_poly.entity_id
_entity_poly.type
_entity_poly.pdbx_seq_one_letter_code
_entity_poly.pdbx_strand_id
1 'polypeptide(L)'
;MDQIRKQVARARRRLWMELFLNRLINCWFVALIIAAIAIALPKFVAIADLPANWTVGWLGGSMVAGLAVALVWTWLRGRSEIEAAMEIDRRFELKERVASSLSLPPEAAETPAGRALLADAVRAISRLEIDQRFRINVGRAALLPLVPALLAGALVLLIDNKQAQSSVDPATTNLTPKALENSTDALRKKLVERRKEAAKKGLKEAEELLLQVDKDVEKLAVKKDVDRKQAMVKMNDLAKQLAERREKLGGDNELKKQLAGMKDFSKGPAEKMVEAMKEGNWDKAQQELNKLKEQLKAGKLDGAGKKELQKQLSQLQKKLEQAAAEKQQAMDEIKKQIAEQKKKGNLAEAGQLQQKLDQMQKSQQQSKQMQQMAQKLGEAQQAMQKGDQKAAAQAMEQMAQQMEQMQKEMGEGEMLDMAMEQLEMAKTSMSCSECMGEGCKACQGKMGNRFGQKPGTGKGDGMGAGRGQGQRPDEKNDVAFRDSQVKQNPGKGAAVITGEADGPNIRGDVREAIQEEMAAQSSEPADPLVIEQLPKTQRENAEDYFNRLRDGE
;
A
#
# COMPACT_ATOMS: atom_id res chain seq x y z
N MET A 1 -76.59 -35.51 7.04
CA MET A 1 -75.24 -35.46 7.66
C MET A 1 -74.21 -34.73 6.81
N ASP A 2 -74.11 -34.99 5.50
CA ASP A 2 -73.04 -34.40 4.66
C ASP A 2 -73.07 -32.87 4.57
N GLN A 3 -74.27 -32.27 4.56
CA GLN A 3 -74.40 -30.81 4.58
C GLN A 3 -73.90 -30.18 5.89
N ILE A 4 -74.18 -30.83 7.04
CA ILE A 4 -73.66 -30.41 8.35
C ILE A 4 -72.14 -30.48 8.34
N ARG A 5 -71.57 -31.62 7.91
CA ARG A 5 -70.10 -31.81 7.83
C ARG A 5 -69.42 -30.81 6.91
N LYS A 6 -70.01 -30.49 5.74
CA LYS A 6 -69.47 -29.48 4.80
C LYS A 6 -69.43 -28.08 5.42
N GLN A 7 -70.47 -27.69 6.13
CA GLN A 7 -70.57 -26.38 6.76
C GLN A 7 -69.66 -26.28 7.99
N VAL A 8 -69.59 -27.33 8.82
CA VAL A 8 -68.65 -27.44 9.94
C VAL A 8 -67.20 -27.41 9.44
N ALA A 9 -66.87 -28.10 8.35
CA ALA A 9 -65.54 -28.06 7.76
C ALA A 9 -65.16 -26.66 7.25
N ARG A 10 -66.12 -25.90 6.69
CA ARG A 10 -65.90 -24.51 6.25
C ARG A 10 -65.63 -23.58 7.43
N ALA A 11 -66.40 -23.69 8.51
CA ALA A 11 -66.16 -22.94 9.74
C ALA A 11 -64.82 -23.34 10.41
N ARG A 12 -64.50 -24.64 10.44
CA ARG A 12 -63.24 -25.18 10.96
C ARG A 12 -62.04 -24.61 10.22
N ARG A 13 -62.06 -24.55 8.89
CA ARG A 13 -60.97 -23.94 8.10
C ARG A 13 -60.76 -22.47 8.47
N ARG A 14 -61.84 -21.69 8.63
CA ARG A 14 -61.74 -20.27 9.01
C ARG A 14 -61.21 -20.07 10.43
N LEU A 15 -61.69 -20.84 11.40
CA LEU A 15 -61.18 -20.83 12.77
C LEU A 15 -59.72 -21.28 12.84
N TRP A 16 -59.34 -22.27 12.04
CA TRP A 16 -57.97 -22.74 11.94
C TRP A 16 -57.06 -21.67 11.33
N MET A 17 -57.51 -20.96 10.30
CA MET A 17 -56.79 -19.81 9.72
C MET A 17 -56.62 -18.67 10.73
N GLU A 18 -57.67 -18.33 11.48
CA GLU A 18 -57.59 -17.29 12.53
C GLU A 18 -56.60 -17.67 13.64
N LEU A 19 -56.63 -18.93 14.10
CA LEU A 19 -55.69 -19.44 15.09
C LEU A 19 -54.25 -19.50 14.54
N PHE A 20 -54.09 -19.93 13.29
CA PHE A 20 -52.81 -19.97 12.61
C PHE A 20 -52.19 -18.57 12.51
N LEU A 21 -52.96 -17.59 12.03
CA LEU A 21 -52.51 -16.21 11.90
C LEU A 21 -52.10 -15.61 13.24
N ASN A 22 -52.92 -15.80 14.29
CA ASN A 22 -52.58 -15.30 15.63
C ASN A 22 -51.32 -15.98 16.21
N ARG A 23 -51.15 -17.29 15.99
CA ARG A 23 -49.93 -18.00 16.42
C ARG A 23 -48.71 -17.60 15.60
N LEU A 24 -48.86 -17.42 14.29
CA LEU A 24 -47.81 -16.96 13.39
C LEU A 24 -47.26 -15.61 13.80
N ILE A 25 -48.15 -14.66 14.13
CA ILE A 25 -47.77 -13.34 14.62
C ILE A 25 -46.91 -13.44 15.89
N ASN A 26 -47.32 -14.26 16.86
CA ASN A 26 -46.57 -14.44 18.11
C ASN A 26 -45.24 -15.18 17.89
N CYS A 27 -45.23 -16.22 17.03
CA CYS A 27 -44.01 -16.95 16.69
C CYS A 27 -42.99 -16.07 15.96
N TRP A 28 -43.44 -15.24 15.02
CA TRP A 28 -42.57 -14.27 14.34
C TRP A 28 -42.07 -13.18 15.27
N PHE A 29 -42.90 -12.70 16.20
CA PHE A 29 -42.44 -11.75 17.20
C PHE A 29 -41.27 -12.30 18.02
N VAL A 30 -41.40 -13.52 18.55
CA VAL A 30 -40.33 -14.17 19.33
C VAL A 30 -39.10 -14.45 18.46
N ALA A 31 -39.29 -14.97 17.24
CA ALA A 31 -38.18 -15.29 16.34
C ALA A 31 -37.39 -14.05 15.91
N LEU A 32 -38.07 -12.93 15.65
CA LEU A 32 -37.44 -11.66 15.27
C LEU A 32 -36.70 -11.01 16.45
N ILE A 33 -37.18 -11.17 17.69
CA ILE A 33 -36.43 -10.74 18.88
C ILE A 33 -35.11 -11.52 19.00
N ILE A 34 -35.15 -12.84 18.82
CA ILE A 34 -33.96 -13.69 18.85
C ILE A 34 -32.97 -13.26 17.74
N ALA A 35 -33.48 -13.01 16.53
CA ALA A 35 -32.65 -12.50 15.43
C ALA A 35 -32.04 -11.13 15.75
N ALA A 36 -32.81 -10.20 16.34
CA ALA A 36 -32.31 -8.89 16.73
C ALA A 36 -31.18 -9.01 17.77
N ILE A 37 -31.31 -9.91 18.75
CA ILE A 37 -30.26 -10.18 19.74
C ILE A 37 -29.01 -10.80 19.06
N ALA A 38 -29.20 -11.76 18.15
CA ALA A 38 -28.11 -12.39 17.40
C ALA A 38 -27.36 -11.42 16.48
N ILE A 39 -28.04 -10.40 15.96
CA ILE A 39 -27.45 -9.32 15.17
C ILE A 39 -26.78 -8.27 16.07
N ALA A 40 -27.30 -8.04 17.28
CA ALA A 40 -26.72 -7.12 18.25
C ALA A 40 -25.44 -7.66 18.91
N LEU A 41 -25.37 -8.97 19.18
CA LEU A 41 -24.21 -9.65 19.78
C LEU A 41 -22.86 -9.28 19.13
N PRO A 42 -22.66 -9.40 17.80
CA PRO A 42 -21.40 -9.03 17.15
C PRO A 42 -21.12 -7.51 17.14
N LYS A 43 -22.09 -6.66 17.52
CA LYS A 43 -21.89 -5.21 17.67
C LYS A 43 -21.33 -4.85 19.05
N PHE A 44 -21.67 -5.62 20.08
CA PHE A 44 -21.19 -5.41 21.45
C PHE A 44 -19.97 -6.25 21.80
N VAL A 45 -19.84 -7.43 21.19
CA VAL A 45 -18.73 -8.37 21.40
C VAL A 45 -18.05 -8.64 20.07
N ALA A 46 -16.74 -8.42 20.01
CA ALA A 46 -15.94 -8.73 18.82
C ALA A 46 -15.84 -10.26 18.68
N ILE A 47 -16.58 -10.83 17.74
CA ILE A 47 -16.53 -12.26 17.41
C ILE A 47 -15.75 -12.40 16.09
N ALA A 48 -14.68 -13.20 16.11
CA ALA A 48 -13.88 -13.51 14.93
C ALA A 48 -14.63 -14.45 13.96
N ASP A 49 -14.34 -14.35 12.66
CA ASP A 49 -14.90 -15.19 11.59
C ASP A 49 -16.43 -15.14 11.40
N LEU A 50 -17.05 -13.96 11.48
CA LEU A 50 -18.47 -13.84 11.09
C LEU A 50 -18.65 -14.01 9.58
N PRO A 51 -19.52 -14.94 9.13
CA PRO A 51 -19.87 -15.05 7.73
C PRO A 51 -20.46 -13.75 7.19
N ALA A 52 -20.12 -13.36 5.95
CA ALA A 52 -20.64 -12.15 5.31
C ALA A 52 -22.19 -12.15 5.20
N ASN A 53 -22.80 -13.33 5.24
CA ASN A 53 -24.25 -13.53 5.21
C ASN A 53 -24.86 -13.76 6.62
N TRP A 54 -24.15 -13.51 7.72
CA TRP A 54 -24.65 -13.75 9.09
C TRP A 54 -25.98 -13.04 9.37
N THR A 55 -26.07 -11.75 9.05
CA THR A 55 -27.29 -10.94 9.22
C THR A 55 -28.44 -11.43 8.34
N VAL A 56 -28.16 -11.73 7.07
CA VAL A 56 -29.16 -12.26 6.12
C VAL A 56 -29.63 -13.65 6.54
N GLY A 57 -28.72 -14.48 7.06
CA GLY A 57 -29.00 -15.82 7.55
C GLY A 57 -29.91 -15.83 8.78
N TRP A 58 -29.68 -14.95 9.75
CA TRP A 58 -30.55 -14.83 10.93
C TRP A 58 -31.91 -14.20 10.60
N LEU A 59 -31.96 -13.21 9.71
CA LEU A 59 -33.22 -12.63 9.25
C LEU A 59 -34.05 -13.64 8.44
N GLY A 60 -33.45 -14.31 7.46
CA GLY A 60 -34.12 -15.33 6.66
C GLY A 60 -34.52 -16.56 7.47
N GLY A 61 -33.59 -17.05 8.32
CA GLY A 61 -33.80 -18.21 9.16
C GLY A 61 -34.91 -18.02 10.19
N SER A 62 -35.00 -16.86 10.83
CA SER A 62 -36.04 -16.56 11.82
C SER A 62 -37.45 -16.52 11.23
N MET A 63 -37.61 -15.99 10.01
CA MET A 63 -38.92 -15.99 9.32
C MET A 63 -39.38 -17.41 8.98
N VAL A 64 -38.48 -18.23 8.41
CA VAL A 64 -38.77 -19.62 8.03
C VAL A 64 -39.04 -20.48 9.27
N ALA A 65 -38.21 -20.35 10.30
CA ALA A 65 -38.39 -21.07 11.56
C ALA A 65 -39.70 -20.68 12.25
N GLY A 66 -40.04 -19.39 12.32
CA GLY A 66 -41.29 -18.93 12.92
C GLY A 66 -42.53 -19.43 12.17
N LEU A 67 -42.48 -19.51 10.84
CA LEU A 67 -43.55 -20.10 10.03
C LEU A 67 -43.71 -21.60 10.29
N ALA A 68 -42.60 -22.34 10.30
CA ALA A 68 -42.60 -23.78 10.55
C ALA A 68 -43.14 -24.11 11.94
N VAL A 69 -42.68 -23.40 12.98
CA VAL A 69 -43.16 -23.57 14.35
C VAL A 69 -44.65 -23.24 14.47
N ALA A 70 -45.11 -22.15 13.84
CA ALA A 70 -46.53 -21.79 13.85
C ALA A 70 -47.40 -22.85 13.16
N LEU A 71 -46.95 -23.40 12.03
CA LEU A 71 -47.64 -24.47 11.31
C LEU A 71 -47.72 -25.74 12.16
N VAL A 72 -46.59 -26.20 12.72
CA VAL A 72 -46.52 -27.40 13.57
C VAL A 72 -47.37 -27.23 14.83
N TRP A 73 -47.31 -26.07 15.48
CA TRP A 73 -48.14 -25.76 16.65
C TRP A 73 -49.63 -25.80 16.27
N THR A 74 -50.00 -25.22 15.13
CA THR A 74 -51.40 -25.18 14.67
C THR A 74 -51.91 -26.53 14.20
N TRP A 75 -51.02 -27.41 13.73
CA TRP A 75 -51.36 -28.78 13.42
C TRP A 75 -51.55 -29.64 14.68
N LEU A 76 -50.62 -29.55 15.64
CA LEU A 76 -50.68 -30.32 16.90
C LEU A 76 -51.79 -29.87 17.85
N ARG A 77 -52.07 -28.57 17.91
CA ARG A 77 -53.12 -27.97 18.76
C ARG A 77 -54.21 -27.31 17.90
N GLY A 78 -54.58 -27.94 16.79
CA GLY A 78 -55.69 -27.52 15.94
C GLY A 78 -57.03 -27.85 16.59
N ARG A 79 -58.06 -27.03 16.32
CA ARG A 79 -59.41 -27.32 16.84
C ARG A 79 -60.02 -28.55 16.17
N SER A 80 -60.68 -29.38 16.99
CA SER A 80 -61.42 -30.55 16.54
C SER A 80 -62.72 -30.16 15.81
N GLU A 81 -63.33 -31.09 15.08
CA GLU A 81 -64.59 -30.84 14.37
C GLU A 81 -65.75 -30.54 15.32
N ILE A 82 -65.75 -31.18 16.50
CA ILE A 82 -66.74 -30.97 17.54
C ILE A 82 -66.58 -29.58 18.16
N GLU A 83 -65.35 -29.11 18.41
CA GLU A 83 -65.11 -27.74 18.86
C GLU A 83 -65.56 -26.68 17.85
N ALA A 84 -65.38 -26.95 16.55
CA ALA A 84 -65.90 -26.07 15.51
C ALA A 84 -67.44 -26.06 15.52
N ALA A 85 -68.09 -27.21 15.73
CA ALA A 85 -69.54 -27.29 15.87
C ALA A 85 -70.05 -26.53 17.11
N MET A 86 -69.39 -26.67 18.27
CA MET A 86 -69.72 -25.91 19.49
C MET A 86 -69.56 -24.39 19.28
N GLU A 87 -68.52 -23.95 18.57
CA GLU A 87 -68.33 -22.52 18.28
C GLU A 87 -69.40 -21.98 17.31
N ILE A 88 -69.85 -22.78 16.34
CA ILE A 88 -70.99 -22.43 15.48
C ILE A 88 -72.25 -22.28 16.32
N ASP A 89 -72.56 -23.26 17.18
CA ASP A 89 -73.75 -23.23 18.03
C ASP A 89 -73.72 -22.03 18.97
N ARG A 90 -72.55 -21.68 19.52
CA ARG A 90 -72.38 -20.51 20.39
C ARG A 90 -72.53 -19.20 19.63
N ARG A 91 -71.94 -19.04 18.44
CA ARG A 91 -71.96 -17.78 17.68
C ARG A 91 -73.29 -17.50 17.00
N PHE A 92 -74.08 -18.53 16.72
CA PHE A 92 -75.41 -18.44 16.11
C PHE A 92 -76.55 -18.78 17.07
N GLU A 93 -76.26 -18.96 18.37
CA GLU A 93 -77.23 -19.24 19.43
C GLU A 93 -78.13 -20.46 19.15
N LEU A 94 -77.56 -21.49 18.52
CA LEU A 94 -78.29 -22.68 18.07
C LEU A 94 -78.52 -23.70 19.20
N LYS A 95 -78.15 -23.40 20.45
CA LYS A 95 -78.36 -24.26 21.63
C LYS A 95 -77.85 -25.70 21.40
N GLU A 96 -76.59 -25.83 20.99
CA GLU A 96 -75.87 -27.11 20.80
C GLU A 96 -76.43 -28.06 19.72
N ARG A 97 -77.39 -27.63 18.90
CA ARG A 97 -78.03 -28.48 17.88
C ARG A 97 -77.05 -29.11 16.90
N VAL A 98 -76.01 -28.37 16.49
CA VAL A 98 -75.02 -28.87 15.52
C VAL A 98 -74.01 -29.80 16.20
N ALA A 99 -73.54 -29.45 17.40
CA ALA A 99 -72.63 -30.26 18.20
C ALA A 99 -73.27 -31.60 18.60
N SER A 100 -74.51 -31.59 19.13
CA SER A 100 -75.25 -32.79 19.50
C SER A 100 -75.54 -33.69 18.29
N SER A 101 -75.83 -33.10 17.13
CA SER A 101 -76.04 -33.84 15.88
C SER A 101 -74.77 -34.51 15.37
N LEU A 102 -73.60 -33.90 15.60
CA LEU A 102 -72.31 -34.43 15.16
C LEU A 102 -71.74 -35.48 16.13
N SER A 103 -72.12 -35.42 17.41
CA SER A 103 -71.70 -36.39 18.43
C SER A 103 -72.56 -37.67 18.47
N LEU A 104 -73.65 -37.73 17.70
CA LEU A 104 -74.51 -38.92 17.64
C LEU A 104 -73.76 -40.13 17.06
N PRO A 105 -73.74 -41.27 17.78
CA PRO A 105 -73.25 -42.52 17.21
C PRO A 105 -74.17 -42.98 16.06
N PRO A 106 -73.63 -43.73 15.07
CA PRO A 106 -74.37 -44.12 13.87
C PRO A 106 -75.67 -44.88 14.17
N GLU A 107 -75.67 -45.70 15.22
CA GLU A 107 -76.84 -46.46 15.68
C GLU A 107 -77.96 -45.55 16.20
N ALA A 108 -77.61 -44.49 16.94
CA ALA A 108 -78.57 -43.54 17.48
C ALA A 108 -79.12 -42.60 16.40
N ALA A 109 -78.35 -42.32 15.36
CA ALA A 109 -78.75 -41.48 14.22
C ALA A 109 -79.90 -42.12 13.39
N GLU A 110 -80.04 -43.44 13.42
CA GLU A 110 -81.10 -44.15 12.69
C GLU A 110 -82.45 -44.18 13.42
N THR A 111 -82.45 -43.90 14.73
CA THR A 111 -83.69 -43.83 15.52
C THR A 111 -84.60 -42.70 15.04
N PRO A 112 -85.93 -42.81 15.23
CA PRO A 112 -86.85 -41.71 14.89
C PRO A 112 -86.48 -40.37 15.54
N ALA A 113 -86.01 -40.41 16.80
CA ALA A 113 -85.53 -39.23 17.53
C ALA A 113 -84.22 -38.67 16.95
N GLY A 114 -83.27 -39.53 16.61
CA GLY A 114 -82.00 -39.13 15.97
C GLY A 114 -82.22 -38.48 14.60
N ARG A 115 -83.11 -39.05 13.77
CA ARG A 115 -83.49 -38.48 12.46
C ARG A 115 -84.15 -37.11 12.60
N ALA A 116 -85.00 -36.92 13.62
CA ALA A 116 -85.63 -35.63 13.90
C ALA A 116 -84.59 -34.56 14.30
N LEU A 117 -83.62 -34.91 15.15
CA LEU A 117 -82.53 -34.01 15.53
C LEU A 117 -81.67 -33.61 14.32
N LEU A 118 -81.30 -34.58 13.49
CA LEU A 118 -80.52 -34.32 12.28
C LEU A 118 -81.27 -33.44 11.27
N ALA A 119 -82.57 -33.66 11.10
CA ALA A 119 -83.40 -32.84 10.22
C ALA A 119 -83.53 -31.39 10.72
N ASP A 120 -83.69 -31.20 12.03
CA ASP A 120 -83.71 -29.87 12.64
C ASP A 120 -82.36 -29.15 12.50
N ALA A 121 -81.25 -29.84 12.76
CA ALA A 121 -79.91 -29.29 12.61
C ALA A 121 -79.56 -28.94 11.16
N VAL A 122 -79.97 -29.75 10.17
CA VAL A 122 -79.82 -29.42 8.74
C VAL A 122 -80.63 -28.17 8.39
N ARG A 123 -81.87 -28.07 8.87
CA ARG A 123 -82.72 -26.90 8.61
C ARG A 123 -82.13 -25.64 9.23
N ALA A 124 -81.64 -25.73 10.47
CA ALA A 124 -81.00 -24.64 11.16
C ALA A 124 -79.71 -24.18 10.44
N ILE A 125 -78.83 -25.10 10.07
CA ILE A 125 -77.53 -24.76 9.45
C ILE A 125 -77.66 -24.27 8.00
N SER A 126 -78.68 -24.71 7.27
CA SER A 126 -78.91 -24.31 5.86
C SER A 126 -79.22 -22.83 5.69
N ARG A 127 -79.76 -22.20 6.74
CA ARG A 127 -80.14 -20.78 6.74
C ARG A 127 -79.00 -19.86 7.19
N LEU A 128 -77.86 -20.42 7.58
CA LEU A 128 -76.76 -19.66 8.16
C LEU A 128 -75.71 -19.33 7.11
N GLU A 129 -75.42 -18.04 6.97
CA GLU A 129 -74.26 -17.56 6.25
C GLU A 129 -73.06 -17.53 7.20
N ILE A 130 -72.29 -18.62 7.23
CA ILE A 130 -71.09 -18.78 8.07
C ILE A 130 -70.09 -17.63 7.84
N ASP A 131 -70.06 -17.07 6.63
CA ASP A 131 -69.10 -16.08 6.22
C ASP A 131 -69.25 -14.73 6.94
N GLN A 132 -70.46 -14.37 7.38
CA GLN A 132 -70.71 -13.06 8.02
C GLN A 132 -70.22 -12.99 9.47
N ARG A 133 -70.35 -14.10 10.22
CA ARG A 133 -70.06 -14.19 11.67
C ARG A 133 -68.70 -14.80 12.00
N PHE A 134 -68.05 -15.45 11.04
CA PHE A 134 -66.67 -15.94 11.15
C PHE A 134 -65.71 -15.03 10.36
N ARG A 135 -65.56 -13.80 10.84
CA ARG A 135 -64.55 -12.86 10.35
C ARG A 135 -63.20 -13.20 10.96
N ILE A 136 -62.16 -13.21 10.13
CA ILE A 136 -60.78 -13.43 10.57
C ILE A 136 -60.33 -12.13 11.25
N ASN A 137 -60.34 -12.12 12.59
CA ASN A 137 -59.91 -10.97 13.37
C ASN A 137 -58.45 -11.18 13.80
N VAL A 138 -57.53 -10.66 13.00
CA VAL A 138 -56.17 -10.39 13.45
C VAL A 138 -56.22 -9.06 14.21
N GLY A 139 -56.23 -9.12 15.54
CA GLY A 139 -56.27 -7.93 16.38
C GLY A 139 -55.02 -7.04 16.20
N ARG A 140 -54.92 -5.95 16.98
CA ARG A 140 -53.75 -5.04 16.97
C ARG A 140 -52.39 -5.74 17.20
N ALA A 141 -52.41 -6.99 17.67
CA ALA A 141 -51.26 -7.89 17.74
C ALA A 141 -50.56 -8.11 16.38
N ALA A 142 -51.23 -7.93 15.23
CA ALA A 142 -50.59 -8.04 13.92
C ALA A 142 -49.45 -7.02 13.69
N LEU A 143 -49.44 -5.91 14.44
CA LEU A 143 -48.38 -4.90 14.40
C LEU A 143 -47.19 -5.23 15.33
N LEU A 144 -47.37 -6.17 16.25
CA LEU A 144 -46.34 -6.54 17.24
C LEU A 144 -45.01 -7.00 16.60
N PRO A 145 -44.97 -7.84 15.53
CA PRO A 145 -43.71 -8.25 14.89
C PRO A 145 -43.02 -7.13 14.08
N LEU A 146 -43.72 -6.02 13.81
CA LEU A 146 -43.14 -4.90 13.06
C LEU A 146 -42.12 -4.12 13.92
N VAL A 147 -42.31 -4.08 15.24
CA VAL A 147 -41.41 -3.42 16.19
C VAL A 147 -40.00 -4.05 16.20
N PRO A 148 -39.81 -5.37 16.41
CA PRO A 148 -38.49 -5.97 16.37
C PRO A 148 -37.88 -5.96 14.96
N ALA A 149 -38.69 -6.01 13.90
CA ALA A 149 -38.20 -5.88 12.52
C ALA A 149 -37.58 -4.49 12.26
N LEU A 150 -38.25 -3.42 12.72
CA LEU A 150 -37.72 -2.05 12.62
C LEU A 150 -36.46 -1.89 13.47
N LEU A 151 -36.41 -2.46 14.67
CA LEU A 151 -35.21 -2.43 15.52
C LEU A 151 -34.03 -3.16 14.86
N ALA A 152 -34.24 -4.35 14.31
CA ALA A 152 -33.20 -5.08 13.59
C ALA A 152 -32.71 -4.30 12.36
N GLY A 153 -33.62 -3.67 11.61
CA GLY A 153 -33.26 -2.81 10.48
C GLY A 153 -32.47 -1.57 10.89
N ALA A 154 -32.88 -0.90 11.97
CA ALA A 154 -32.17 0.25 12.52
C ALA A 154 -30.77 -0.13 13.00
N LEU A 155 -30.62 -1.29 13.67
CA LEU A 155 -29.32 -1.81 14.07
C LEU A 155 -28.40 -2.06 12.88
N VAL A 156 -28.92 -2.58 11.76
CA VAL A 156 -28.13 -2.83 10.55
C VAL A 156 -27.71 -1.54 9.83
N LEU A 157 -28.59 -0.53 9.77
CA LEU A 157 -28.34 0.71 9.01
C LEU A 157 -27.55 1.77 9.78
N LEU A 158 -27.70 1.85 11.10
CA LEU A 158 -27.16 2.95 11.90
C LEU A 158 -25.88 2.60 12.66
N ILE A 159 -25.60 1.30 12.84
CA ILE A 159 -24.48 0.84 13.66
C ILE A 159 -23.64 -0.11 12.81
N ASP A 160 -22.49 0.36 12.35
CA ASP A 160 -21.51 -0.51 11.75
C ASP A 160 -21.06 -1.56 12.78
N ASN A 161 -20.88 -2.79 12.31
CA ASN A 161 -20.31 -3.82 13.17
C ASN A 161 -18.95 -3.32 13.65
N LYS A 162 -18.66 -3.52 14.94
CA LYS A 162 -17.30 -3.42 15.44
C LYS A 162 -16.52 -4.54 14.78
N GLN A 163 -16.02 -4.28 13.58
CA GLN A 163 -14.99 -5.11 12.99
C GLN A 163 -13.84 -5.05 13.99
N ALA A 164 -13.51 -6.19 14.57
CA ALA A 164 -12.13 -6.41 14.92
C ALA A 164 -11.37 -6.25 13.60
N GLN A 165 -10.92 -5.01 13.32
CA GLN A 165 -9.66 -4.86 12.60
C GLN A 165 -8.73 -5.76 13.39
N SER A 166 -8.31 -6.86 12.76
CA SER A 166 -7.43 -7.86 13.30
C SER A 166 -6.34 -7.14 14.07
N SER A 167 -6.52 -7.05 15.38
CA SER A 167 -5.44 -6.70 16.28
C SER A 167 -4.43 -7.78 16.01
N VAL A 168 -3.31 -7.36 15.44
CA VAL A 168 -2.12 -8.15 15.16
C VAL A 168 -2.02 -9.24 16.22
N ASP A 169 -2.43 -10.45 15.84
CA ASP A 169 -2.09 -11.62 16.64
C ASP A 169 -0.56 -11.64 16.62
N PRO A 170 0.14 -11.69 17.75
CA PRO A 170 1.60 -11.81 17.75
C PRO A 170 2.06 -13.07 16.98
N ALA A 171 1.17 -14.03 16.75
CA ALA A 171 1.36 -15.18 15.87
C ALA A 171 1.31 -14.87 14.36
N THR A 172 0.68 -13.77 13.93
CA THR A 172 0.60 -13.32 12.51
C THR A 172 1.78 -12.45 12.06
N THR A 173 2.68 -12.08 12.98
CA THR A 173 3.99 -11.48 12.68
C THR A 173 4.95 -12.47 12.02
N ASN A 174 4.69 -13.77 12.21
CA ASN A 174 5.39 -14.82 11.48
C ASN A 174 4.78 -14.91 10.09
N LEU A 175 5.52 -14.49 9.07
CA LEU A 175 5.25 -14.89 7.70
C LEU A 175 4.99 -16.40 7.70
N THR A 176 3.92 -16.85 7.03
CA THR A 176 3.82 -18.28 6.74
C THR A 176 5.12 -18.66 6.00
N PRO A 177 5.87 -19.68 6.45
CA PRO A 177 7.19 -19.99 5.89
C PRO A 177 7.13 -20.17 4.37
N LYS A 178 5.98 -20.63 3.85
CA LYS A 178 5.69 -20.76 2.41
C LYS A 178 5.63 -19.44 1.63
N ALA A 179 5.11 -18.35 2.22
CA ALA A 179 5.05 -17.05 1.54
C ALA A 179 6.42 -16.36 1.49
N LEU A 180 7.22 -16.52 2.55
CA LEU A 180 8.63 -16.13 2.58
C LEU A 180 9.43 -16.94 1.55
N GLU A 181 9.25 -18.26 1.50
CA GLU A 181 9.92 -19.14 0.53
C GLU A 181 9.56 -18.77 -0.92
N ASN A 182 8.27 -18.58 -1.25
CA ASN A 182 7.84 -18.25 -2.61
C ASN A 182 8.39 -16.89 -3.12
N SER A 183 8.35 -15.85 -2.28
CA SER A 183 8.85 -14.52 -2.64
C SER A 183 10.37 -14.48 -2.73
N THR A 184 11.04 -15.24 -1.86
CA THR A 184 12.50 -15.39 -1.85
C THR A 184 12.98 -16.20 -3.05
N ASP A 185 12.31 -17.30 -3.40
CA ASP A 185 12.65 -18.13 -4.56
C ASP A 185 12.47 -17.39 -5.89
N ALA A 186 11.41 -16.57 -6.01
CA ALA A 186 11.21 -15.72 -7.18
C ALA A 186 12.34 -14.69 -7.33
N LEU A 187 12.81 -14.12 -6.22
CA LEU A 187 13.96 -13.22 -6.19
C LEU A 187 15.26 -13.96 -6.56
N ARG A 188 15.52 -15.13 -5.97
CA ARG A 188 16.72 -15.94 -6.26
C ARG A 188 16.81 -16.33 -7.73
N LYS A 189 15.70 -16.77 -8.34
CA LYS A 189 15.69 -17.09 -9.79
C LYS A 189 16.17 -15.89 -10.63
N LYS A 190 15.69 -14.69 -10.32
CA LYS A 190 16.09 -13.47 -11.04
C LYS A 190 17.54 -13.08 -10.72
N LEU A 191 18.00 -13.18 -9.48
CA LEU A 191 19.39 -12.93 -9.10
C LEU A 191 20.37 -13.88 -9.80
N VAL A 192 20.01 -15.17 -9.93
CA VAL A 192 20.81 -16.17 -10.65
C VAL A 192 20.86 -15.87 -12.14
N GLU A 193 19.77 -15.43 -12.76
CA GLU A 193 19.77 -14.97 -14.15
C GLU A 193 20.70 -13.77 -14.34
N ARG A 194 20.61 -12.76 -13.47
CA ARG A 194 21.52 -11.60 -13.50
C ARG A 194 22.97 -11.97 -13.28
N ARG A 195 23.24 -12.93 -12.39
CA ARG A 195 24.58 -13.47 -12.19
C ARG A 195 25.12 -14.13 -13.46
N LYS A 196 24.30 -14.88 -14.19
CA LYS A 196 24.69 -15.46 -15.48
C LYS A 196 24.96 -14.38 -16.53
N GLU A 197 24.19 -13.29 -16.54
CA GLU A 197 24.45 -12.13 -17.40
C GLU A 197 25.77 -11.43 -17.02
N ALA A 198 26.04 -11.28 -15.72
CA ALA A 198 27.30 -10.74 -15.20
C ALA A 198 28.50 -11.57 -15.65
N ALA A 199 28.41 -12.90 -15.51
CA ALA A 199 29.42 -13.84 -15.95
C ALA A 199 29.65 -13.78 -17.48
N LYS A 200 28.57 -13.67 -18.28
CA LYS A 200 28.65 -13.49 -19.74
C LYS A 200 29.33 -12.18 -20.14
N LYS A 201 29.10 -11.10 -19.37
CA LYS A 201 29.73 -9.79 -19.57
C LYS A 201 31.13 -9.69 -18.97
N GLY A 202 31.64 -10.74 -18.31
CA GLY A 202 32.96 -10.76 -17.68
C GLY A 202 33.08 -9.89 -16.42
N LEU A 203 31.96 -9.55 -15.79
CA LEU A 203 31.86 -8.65 -14.63
C LEU A 203 32.03 -9.45 -13.33
N LYS A 204 33.28 -9.81 -13.00
CA LYS A 204 33.61 -10.70 -11.86
C LYS A 204 33.17 -10.14 -10.51
N GLU A 205 33.34 -8.84 -10.30
CA GLU A 205 33.00 -8.17 -9.03
C GLU A 205 31.48 -8.11 -8.82
N ALA A 206 30.73 -7.83 -9.89
CA ALA A 206 29.27 -7.93 -9.92
C ALA A 206 28.78 -9.37 -9.62
N GLU A 207 29.43 -10.37 -10.21
CA GLU A 207 29.09 -11.77 -10.03
C GLU A 207 29.27 -12.21 -8.57
N GLU A 208 30.39 -11.84 -7.95
CA GLU A 208 30.68 -12.17 -6.55
C GLU A 208 29.69 -11.50 -5.59
N LEU A 209 29.37 -10.22 -5.83
CA LEU A 209 28.41 -9.48 -5.02
C LEU A 209 26.99 -10.06 -5.16
N LEU A 210 26.55 -10.36 -6.39
CA LEU A 210 25.25 -11.00 -6.63
C LEU A 210 25.19 -12.41 -6.03
N LEU A 211 26.30 -13.15 -6.01
CA LEU A 211 26.41 -14.43 -5.31
C LEU A 211 26.28 -14.27 -3.80
N GLN A 212 26.88 -13.24 -3.22
CA GLN A 212 26.75 -12.94 -1.79
C GLN A 212 25.31 -12.59 -1.43
N VAL A 213 24.67 -11.73 -2.23
CA VAL A 213 23.26 -11.39 -2.07
C VAL A 213 22.37 -12.62 -2.19
N ASP A 214 22.58 -13.49 -3.19
CA ASP A 214 21.81 -14.75 -3.32
C ASP A 214 21.96 -15.66 -2.09
N LYS A 215 23.18 -15.81 -1.56
CA LYS A 215 23.43 -16.60 -0.34
C LYS A 215 22.77 -15.99 0.89
N ASP A 216 22.73 -14.68 1.02
CA ASP A 216 22.11 -14.03 2.17
C ASP A 216 20.58 -14.04 2.08
N VAL A 217 20.05 -13.98 0.86
CA VAL A 217 18.64 -14.22 0.54
C VAL A 217 18.25 -15.69 0.83
N GLU A 218 19.10 -16.68 0.54
CA GLU A 218 18.90 -18.08 0.94
C GLU A 218 18.79 -18.27 2.45
N LYS A 219 19.72 -17.66 3.20
CA LYS A 219 19.71 -17.72 4.66
C LYS A 219 18.45 -17.12 5.26
N LEU A 220 17.78 -16.22 4.54
CA LEU A 220 16.48 -15.68 4.91
C LEU A 220 15.35 -16.68 4.68
N ALA A 221 15.36 -17.45 3.58
CA ALA A 221 14.36 -18.49 3.32
C ALA A 221 14.47 -19.71 4.25
N VAL A 222 15.69 -20.15 4.58
CA VAL A 222 15.91 -21.40 5.35
C VAL A 222 15.63 -21.23 6.84
N LYS A 223 15.79 -20.01 7.39
CA LYS A 223 15.57 -19.77 8.81
C LYS A 223 14.07 -19.68 9.11
N LYS A 224 13.52 -20.75 9.71
CA LYS A 224 12.11 -20.89 10.10
C LYS A 224 11.58 -19.81 11.06
N ASP A 225 12.48 -19.09 11.75
CA ASP A 225 12.14 -18.11 12.79
C ASP A 225 12.44 -16.64 12.40
N VAL A 226 12.60 -16.33 11.11
CA VAL A 226 12.82 -14.93 10.71
C VAL A 226 11.49 -14.18 10.68
N ASP A 227 11.31 -13.30 11.67
CA ASP A 227 10.25 -12.29 11.70
C ASP A 227 10.28 -11.46 10.40
N ARG A 228 9.10 -11.17 9.83
CA ARG A 228 8.92 -10.31 8.66
C ARG A 228 9.76 -9.03 8.75
N LYS A 229 9.78 -8.39 9.92
CA LYS A 229 10.56 -7.16 10.12
C LYS A 229 12.07 -7.41 9.98
N GLN A 230 12.57 -8.52 10.51
CA GLN A 230 13.99 -8.89 10.38
C GLN A 230 14.38 -9.24 8.93
N ALA A 231 13.50 -9.91 8.18
CA ALA A 231 13.71 -10.15 6.75
C ALA A 231 13.82 -8.82 5.99
N MET A 232 12.89 -7.88 6.25
CA MET A 232 12.88 -6.55 5.64
C MET A 232 14.11 -5.71 6.01
N VAL A 233 14.62 -5.83 7.24
CA VAL A 233 15.87 -5.17 7.68
C VAL A 233 17.06 -5.74 6.91
N LYS A 234 17.22 -7.06 6.84
CA LYS A 234 18.34 -7.67 6.08
C LYS A 234 18.26 -7.37 4.59
N MET A 235 17.07 -7.33 4.01
CA MET A 235 16.90 -6.90 2.62
C MET A 235 17.28 -5.43 2.42
N ASN A 236 17.06 -4.57 3.43
CA ASN A 236 17.53 -3.19 3.41
C ASN A 236 19.06 -3.11 3.51
N ASP A 237 19.69 -3.91 4.38
CA ASP A 237 21.15 -3.99 4.49
C ASP A 237 21.78 -4.47 3.17
N LEU A 238 21.18 -5.47 2.51
CA LEU A 238 21.60 -5.93 1.18
C LEU A 238 21.41 -4.84 0.11
N ALA A 239 20.26 -4.15 0.12
CA ALA A 239 20.03 -3.02 -0.77
C ALA A 239 21.05 -1.89 -0.52
N LYS A 240 21.43 -1.63 0.73
CA LYS A 240 22.46 -0.66 1.11
C LYS A 240 23.84 -1.08 0.61
N GLN A 241 24.22 -2.37 0.73
CA GLN A 241 25.48 -2.88 0.18
C GLN A 241 25.54 -2.75 -1.35
N LEU A 242 24.45 -3.09 -2.04
CA LEU A 242 24.34 -2.88 -3.49
C LEU A 242 24.39 -1.39 -3.85
N ALA A 243 23.73 -0.53 -3.08
CA ALA A 243 23.73 0.91 -3.29
C ALA A 243 25.12 1.52 -3.09
N GLU A 244 25.83 1.16 -2.01
CA GLU A 244 27.20 1.62 -1.76
C GLU A 244 28.15 1.19 -2.88
N ARG A 245 28.00 -0.03 -3.41
CA ARG A 245 28.79 -0.49 -4.55
C ARG A 245 28.41 0.26 -5.83
N ARG A 246 27.12 0.42 -6.11
CA ARG A 246 26.60 1.20 -7.23
C ARG A 246 27.11 2.64 -7.19
N GLU A 247 27.13 3.25 -6.01
CA GLU A 247 27.65 4.59 -5.78
C GLU A 247 29.15 4.67 -6.08
N LYS A 248 29.94 3.67 -5.66
CA LYS A 248 31.39 3.59 -5.99
C LYS A 248 31.66 3.47 -7.49
N LEU A 249 30.77 2.82 -8.23
CA LEU A 249 30.85 2.67 -9.68
C LEU A 249 30.43 3.95 -10.45
N GLY A 250 29.84 4.93 -9.75
CA GLY A 250 29.48 6.24 -10.29
C GLY A 250 28.16 6.23 -11.06
N GLY A 251 27.27 7.18 -10.74
CA GLY A 251 25.96 7.30 -11.40
C GLY A 251 26.07 7.73 -12.86
N ASP A 252 25.71 6.84 -13.77
CA ASP A 252 25.72 7.00 -15.24
C ASP A 252 25.01 8.29 -15.69
N ASN A 253 23.94 8.65 -14.98
CA ASN A 253 23.10 9.79 -15.33
C ASN A 253 23.79 11.14 -15.14
N GLU A 254 24.69 11.27 -14.16
CA GLU A 254 25.34 12.55 -13.87
C GLU A 254 26.44 12.86 -14.90
N LEU A 255 27.24 11.86 -15.25
CA LEU A 255 28.23 11.97 -16.33
C LEU A 255 27.57 12.24 -17.67
N LYS A 256 26.49 11.52 -17.98
CA LYS A 256 25.74 11.75 -19.22
C LYS A 256 25.19 13.17 -19.29
N LYS A 257 24.68 13.73 -18.19
CA LYS A 257 24.24 15.13 -18.13
C LYS A 257 25.39 16.11 -18.33
N GLN A 258 26.54 15.87 -17.69
CA GLN A 258 27.73 16.70 -17.83
C GLN A 258 28.27 16.67 -19.27
N LEU A 259 28.28 15.49 -19.90
CA LEU A 259 28.70 15.32 -21.29
C LEU A 259 27.68 15.93 -22.27
N ALA A 260 26.38 15.75 -22.05
CA ALA A 260 25.32 16.33 -22.88
C ALA A 260 25.26 17.86 -22.81
N GLY A 261 25.71 18.46 -21.69
CA GLY A 261 25.87 19.90 -21.53
C GLY A 261 26.94 20.52 -22.43
N MET A 262 27.84 19.71 -23.01
CA MET A 262 28.84 20.17 -23.98
C MET A 262 28.22 20.38 -25.37
N LYS A 263 27.31 21.35 -25.51
CA LYS A 263 26.87 21.82 -26.83
C LYS A 263 28.02 22.61 -27.49
N ASP A 264 28.12 22.48 -28.81
CA ASP A 264 29.16 23.03 -29.70
C ASP A 264 30.50 22.28 -29.72
N PHE A 265 30.51 21.19 -30.50
CA PHE A 265 31.74 20.52 -30.91
C PHE A 265 31.88 20.63 -32.43
N SER A 266 33.06 20.98 -32.95
CA SER A 266 33.26 21.18 -34.39
C SER A 266 33.08 19.87 -35.17
N LYS A 267 32.56 19.94 -36.41
CA LYS A 267 32.42 18.79 -37.30
C LYS A 267 33.79 18.27 -37.72
N GLY A 268 34.03 16.97 -37.60
CA GLY A 268 35.33 16.38 -37.91
C GLY A 268 35.48 14.92 -37.49
N PRO A 269 36.67 14.32 -37.63
CA PRO A 269 36.86 12.87 -37.52
C PRO A 269 36.51 12.29 -36.13
N ALA A 270 36.62 13.07 -35.04
CA ALA A 270 36.23 12.63 -33.70
C ALA A 270 34.76 12.92 -33.32
N GLU A 271 33.96 13.45 -34.23
CA GLU A 271 32.56 13.86 -33.96
C GLU A 271 31.71 12.68 -33.47
N LYS A 272 31.79 11.53 -34.15
CA LYS A 272 31.03 10.32 -33.79
C LYS A 272 31.43 9.76 -32.42
N MET A 273 32.72 9.87 -32.07
CA MET A 273 33.21 9.48 -30.75
C MET A 273 32.62 10.39 -29.66
N VAL A 274 32.61 11.71 -29.89
CA VAL A 274 32.05 12.69 -28.94
C VAL A 274 30.53 12.57 -28.81
N GLU A 275 29.83 12.34 -29.92
CA GLU A 275 28.39 12.09 -29.92
C GLU A 275 28.04 10.79 -29.16
N ALA A 276 28.77 9.71 -29.40
CA ALA A 276 28.62 8.48 -28.66
C ALA A 276 28.89 8.65 -27.15
N MET A 277 29.91 9.43 -26.77
CA MET A 277 30.15 9.78 -25.35
C MET A 277 29.00 10.60 -24.76
N LYS A 278 28.44 11.57 -25.49
CA LYS A 278 27.27 12.37 -25.07
C LYS A 278 26.02 11.52 -24.87
N GLU A 279 25.81 10.54 -25.75
CA GLU A 279 24.68 9.61 -25.66
C GLU A 279 24.85 8.59 -24.53
N GLY A 280 26.06 8.44 -23.97
CA GLY A 280 26.42 7.39 -23.04
C GLY A 280 26.62 6.02 -23.73
N ASN A 281 26.86 6.01 -25.04
CA ASN A 281 27.13 4.81 -25.81
C ASN A 281 28.64 4.56 -25.92
N TRP A 282 29.22 4.05 -24.84
CA TRP A 282 30.66 3.83 -24.72
C TRP A 282 31.19 2.78 -25.69
N ASP A 283 30.38 1.79 -26.08
CA ASP A 283 30.71 0.82 -27.14
C ASP A 283 31.02 1.53 -28.46
N LYS A 284 30.14 2.42 -28.90
CA LYS A 284 30.34 3.19 -30.13
C LYS A 284 31.51 4.16 -30.00
N ALA A 285 31.68 4.80 -28.84
CA ALA A 285 32.80 5.70 -28.59
C ALA A 285 34.15 4.96 -28.69
N GLN A 286 34.25 3.77 -28.12
CA GLN A 286 35.44 2.92 -28.18
C GLN A 286 35.71 2.43 -29.61
N GLN A 287 34.66 2.02 -30.35
CA GLN A 287 34.80 1.60 -31.74
C GLN A 287 35.30 2.73 -32.65
N GLU A 288 34.76 3.93 -32.50
CA GLU A 288 35.20 5.10 -33.27
C GLU A 288 36.62 5.54 -32.86
N LEU A 289 36.96 5.46 -31.57
CA LEU A 289 38.32 5.69 -31.09
C LEU A 289 39.32 4.68 -31.67
N ASN A 290 38.95 3.40 -31.75
CA ASN A 290 39.77 2.35 -32.35
C ASN A 290 39.96 2.57 -33.85
N LYS A 291 38.91 2.97 -34.58
CA LYS A 291 39.01 3.35 -36.00
C LYS A 291 39.94 4.54 -36.19
N LEU A 292 39.84 5.56 -35.35
CA LEU A 292 40.72 6.74 -35.40
C LEU A 292 42.17 6.37 -35.13
N LYS A 293 42.41 5.50 -34.14
CA LYS A 293 43.73 4.94 -33.83
C LYS A 293 44.30 4.15 -35.02
N GLU A 294 43.51 3.30 -35.67
CA GLU A 294 43.94 2.54 -36.84
C GLU A 294 44.23 3.45 -38.04
N GLN A 295 43.38 4.45 -38.30
CA GLN A 295 43.61 5.45 -39.34
C GLN A 295 44.87 6.29 -39.07
N LEU A 296 45.14 6.58 -37.80
CA LEU A 296 46.35 7.29 -37.38
C LEU A 296 47.60 6.43 -37.54
N LYS A 297 47.57 5.15 -37.15
CA LYS A 297 48.67 4.19 -37.34
C LYS A 297 48.93 3.89 -38.82
N ALA A 298 47.88 3.79 -39.63
CA ALA A 298 47.96 3.52 -41.07
C ALA A 298 48.40 4.75 -41.88
N GLY A 299 48.58 5.91 -41.24
CA GLY A 299 48.94 7.16 -41.91
C GLY A 299 47.86 7.68 -42.87
N LYS A 300 46.63 7.15 -42.81
CA LYS A 300 45.52 7.48 -43.73
C LYS A 300 44.84 8.81 -43.44
N LEU A 301 45.16 9.44 -42.30
CA LEU A 301 44.76 10.81 -42.00
C LEU A 301 45.70 11.80 -42.72
N ASP A 302 45.15 12.48 -43.71
CA ASP A 302 45.73 13.62 -44.41
C ASP A 302 46.04 14.78 -43.44
N GLY A 303 46.97 15.66 -43.81
CA GLY A 303 47.45 16.73 -42.92
C GLY A 303 46.34 17.69 -42.44
N ALA A 304 45.26 17.83 -43.22
CA ALA A 304 44.07 18.58 -42.83
C ALA A 304 43.24 17.81 -41.77
N GLY A 305 42.96 16.53 -42.00
CA GLY A 305 42.28 15.66 -41.03
C GLY A 305 43.00 15.56 -39.67
N LYS A 306 44.34 15.52 -39.67
CA LYS A 306 45.15 15.55 -38.43
C LYS A 306 45.01 16.87 -37.67
N LYS A 307 45.04 18.01 -38.37
CA LYS A 307 44.86 19.33 -37.75
C LYS A 307 43.45 19.49 -37.16
N GLU A 308 42.43 18.96 -37.84
CA GLU A 308 41.05 19.03 -37.34
C GLU A 308 40.84 18.12 -36.13
N LEU A 309 41.35 16.88 -36.18
CA LEU A 309 41.36 15.96 -35.04
C LEU A 309 42.07 16.59 -33.84
N GLN A 310 43.22 17.23 -34.06
CA GLN A 310 43.98 17.88 -33.00
C GLN A 310 43.23 19.08 -32.39
N LYS A 311 42.53 19.89 -33.20
CA LYS A 311 41.66 20.97 -32.69
C LYS A 311 40.50 20.41 -31.87
N GLN A 312 39.85 19.36 -32.36
CA GLN A 312 38.77 18.67 -31.67
C GLN A 312 39.23 18.13 -30.32
N LEU A 313 40.33 17.38 -30.28
CA LEU A 313 40.86 16.84 -29.03
C LEU A 313 41.28 17.93 -28.05
N SER A 314 41.80 19.08 -28.54
CA SER A 314 42.10 20.24 -27.70
C SER A 314 40.85 20.90 -27.13
N GLN A 315 39.78 21.05 -27.92
CA GLN A 315 38.51 21.57 -27.44
C GLN A 315 37.88 20.64 -26.40
N LEU A 316 37.95 19.32 -26.64
CA LEU A 316 37.47 18.31 -25.70
C LEU A 316 38.27 18.32 -24.39
N GLN A 317 39.60 18.35 -24.49
CA GLN A 317 40.48 18.44 -23.33
C GLN A 317 40.14 19.69 -22.50
N LYS A 318 40.08 20.87 -23.12
CA LYS A 318 39.75 22.12 -22.42
C LYS A 318 38.39 22.06 -21.74
N LYS A 319 37.37 21.52 -22.40
CA LYS A 319 36.02 21.37 -21.83
C LYS A 319 36.01 20.39 -20.65
N LEU A 320 36.72 19.26 -20.75
CA LEU A 320 36.82 18.27 -19.68
C LEU A 320 37.64 18.81 -18.49
N GLU A 321 38.74 19.51 -18.74
CA GLU A 321 39.53 20.19 -17.71
C GLU A 321 38.73 21.29 -17.02
N GLN A 322 38.00 22.11 -17.79
CA GLN A 322 37.14 23.16 -17.25
C GLN A 322 36.01 22.56 -16.39
N ALA A 323 35.31 21.53 -16.88
CA ALA A 323 34.25 20.88 -16.11
C ALA A 323 34.79 20.21 -14.82
N ALA A 324 35.97 19.58 -14.88
CA ALA A 324 36.63 19.02 -13.71
C ALA A 324 37.07 20.12 -12.72
N ALA A 325 37.59 21.24 -13.22
CA ALA A 325 38.02 22.37 -12.40
C ALA A 325 36.84 23.09 -11.73
N GLU A 326 35.74 23.35 -12.45
CA GLU A 326 34.51 23.94 -11.90
C GLU A 326 33.94 23.07 -10.78
N LYS A 327 33.96 21.74 -10.96
CA LYS A 327 33.52 20.78 -9.93
C LYS A 327 34.44 20.77 -8.71
N GLN A 328 35.76 20.84 -8.93
CA GLN A 328 36.75 20.94 -7.85
C GLN A 328 36.57 22.24 -7.04
N GLN A 329 36.38 23.36 -7.75
CA GLN A 329 36.12 24.66 -7.14
C GLN A 329 34.81 24.67 -6.33
N ALA A 330 33.73 24.11 -6.87
CA ALA A 330 32.46 23.98 -6.14
C ALA A 330 32.61 23.15 -4.84
N MET A 331 33.42 22.08 -4.86
CA MET A 331 33.73 21.31 -3.66
C MET A 331 34.54 22.10 -2.64
N ASP A 332 35.57 22.82 -3.09
CA ASP A 332 36.43 23.61 -2.21
C ASP A 332 35.68 24.82 -1.63
N GLU A 333 34.76 25.41 -2.39
CA GLU A 333 33.88 26.48 -1.93
C GLU A 333 32.89 25.97 -0.87
N ILE A 334 32.27 24.81 -1.08
CA ILE A 334 31.40 24.20 -0.06
C ILE A 334 32.19 23.82 1.19
N LYS A 335 33.43 23.32 1.06
CA LYS A 335 34.32 23.10 2.22
C LYS A 335 34.60 24.37 3.00
N LYS A 336 34.87 25.49 2.31
CA LYS A 336 35.06 26.80 2.94
C LYS A 336 33.80 27.27 3.65
N GLN A 337 32.64 27.13 3.01
CA GLN A 337 31.34 27.47 3.61
C GLN A 337 31.05 26.61 4.86
N ILE A 338 31.34 25.31 4.83
CA ILE A 338 31.23 24.44 6.01
C ILE A 338 32.14 24.94 7.14
N ALA A 339 33.40 25.27 6.84
CA ALA A 339 34.32 25.78 7.85
C ALA A 339 33.88 27.13 8.43
N GLU A 340 33.30 28.01 7.60
CA GLU A 340 32.76 29.30 8.04
C GLU A 340 31.51 29.14 8.90
N GLN A 341 30.59 28.26 8.50
CA GLN A 341 29.37 27.98 9.28
C GLN A 341 29.69 27.30 10.62
N LYS A 342 30.68 26.39 10.65
CA LYS A 342 31.21 25.82 11.90
C LYS A 342 31.81 26.89 12.81
N LYS A 343 32.53 27.88 12.26
CA LYS A 343 33.06 29.02 13.03
C LYS A 343 31.97 29.95 13.56
N LYS A 344 30.85 30.09 12.85
CA LYS A 344 29.68 30.88 13.26
C LYS A 344 28.76 30.17 14.26
N GLY A 345 29.04 28.90 14.60
CA GLY A 345 28.20 28.09 15.50
C GLY A 345 26.95 27.50 14.84
N ASN A 346 26.78 27.65 13.53
CA ASN A 346 25.63 27.14 12.78
C ASN A 346 25.82 25.67 12.39
N LEU A 347 25.74 24.77 13.38
CA LEU A 347 25.97 23.33 13.20
C LEU A 347 24.95 22.68 12.24
N ALA A 348 23.69 23.13 12.25
CA ALA A 348 22.65 22.61 11.36
C ALA A 348 22.93 22.90 9.87
N GLU A 349 23.30 24.15 9.53
CA GLU A 349 23.67 24.52 8.16
C GLU A 349 24.98 23.85 7.72
N ALA A 350 25.95 23.74 8.63
CA ALA A 350 27.18 23.00 8.38
C ALA A 350 26.89 21.52 8.07
N GLY A 351 25.95 20.88 8.78
CA GLY A 351 25.51 19.51 8.52
C GLY A 351 24.87 19.34 7.14
N GLN A 352 23.99 20.26 6.73
CA GLN A 352 23.39 20.25 5.39
C GLN A 352 24.42 20.44 4.28
N LEU A 353 25.34 21.40 4.46
CA LEU A 353 26.44 21.62 3.52
C LEU A 353 27.38 20.41 3.47
N GLN A 354 27.59 19.73 4.60
CA GLN A 354 28.42 18.53 4.67
C GLN A 354 27.78 17.35 3.94
N GLN A 355 26.46 17.13 4.06
CA GLN A 355 25.74 16.15 3.24
C GLN A 355 25.84 16.46 1.73
N LYS A 356 25.73 17.75 1.36
CA LYS A 356 25.89 18.19 -0.03
C LYS A 356 27.32 17.97 -0.53
N LEU A 357 28.32 18.22 0.33
CA LEU A 357 29.72 17.93 0.04
C LEU A 357 29.93 16.44 -0.16
N ASP A 358 29.39 15.60 0.72
CA ASP A 358 29.48 14.13 0.60
C ASP A 358 28.86 13.66 -0.71
N GLN A 359 27.70 14.20 -1.10
CA GLN A 359 27.07 13.90 -2.38
C GLN A 359 27.93 14.31 -3.58
N MET A 360 28.58 15.49 -3.53
CA MET A 360 29.52 15.91 -4.58
C MET A 360 30.83 15.11 -4.58
N GLN A 361 31.32 14.74 -3.40
CA GLN A 361 32.53 13.94 -3.21
C GLN A 361 32.32 12.51 -3.71
N LYS A 362 31.09 11.98 -3.60
CA LYS A 362 30.69 10.73 -4.27
C LYS A 362 30.83 10.84 -5.80
N SER A 363 30.53 12.00 -6.39
CA SER A 363 30.77 12.25 -7.83
C SER A 363 32.22 12.64 -8.17
N GLN A 364 33.13 12.72 -7.19
CA GLN A 364 34.54 13.10 -7.42
C GLN A 364 35.33 12.00 -8.13
N GLN A 365 35.03 10.72 -7.87
CA GLN A 365 35.72 9.60 -8.51
C GLN A 365 35.60 9.64 -10.02
N GLN A 366 34.39 9.93 -10.50
CA GLN A 366 34.10 10.16 -11.91
C GLN A 366 34.81 11.41 -12.46
N SER A 367 34.96 12.46 -11.65
CA SER A 367 35.73 13.65 -12.02
C SER A 367 37.21 13.35 -12.20
N LYS A 368 37.79 12.50 -11.35
CA LYS A 368 39.19 12.05 -11.48
C LYS A 368 39.37 11.23 -12.76
N GLN A 369 38.43 10.34 -13.09
CA GLN A 369 38.46 9.59 -14.36
C GLN A 369 38.38 10.53 -15.58
N MET A 370 37.51 11.54 -15.54
CA MET A 370 37.45 12.57 -16.60
C MET A 370 38.74 13.38 -16.71
N GLN A 371 39.37 13.73 -15.57
CA GLN A 371 40.63 14.46 -15.56
C GLN A 371 41.79 13.61 -16.12
N GLN A 372 41.84 12.32 -15.81
CA GLN A 372 42.79 11.38 -16.42
C GLN A 372 42.55 11.24 -17.92
N MET A 373 41.29 11.16 -18.35
CA MET A 373 40.93 11.14 -19.77
C MET A 373 41.37 12.43 -20.47
N ALA A 374 41.17 13.59 -19.85
CA ALA A 374 41.63 14.88 -20.37
C ALA A 374 43.16 14.95 -20.48
N GLN A 375 43.89 14.44 -19.48
CA GLN A 375 45.35 14.33 -19.54
C GLN A 375 45.81 13.44 -20.71
N LYS A 376 45.17 12.28 -20.90
CA LYS A 376 45.47 11.36 -22.01
C LYS A 376 45.11 11.96 -23.38
N LEU A 377 44.04 12.75 -23.45
CA LEU A 377 43.69 13.55 -24.64
C LEU A 377 44.78 14.57 -24.95
N GLY A 378 45.30 15.26 -23.93
CA GLY A 378 46.40 16.22 -24.07
C GLY A 378 47.72 15.56 -24.50
N GLU A 379 48.07 14.41 -23.94
CA GLU A 379 49.23 13.62 -24.35
C GLU A 379 49.11 13.16 -25.81
N ALA A 380 47.92 12.66 -26.22
CA ALA A 380 47.66 12.28 -27.60
C ALA A 380 47.81 13.47 -28.55
N GLN A 381 47.26 14.65 -28.16
CA GLN A 381 47.37 15.89 -28.92
C GLN A 381 48.82 16.34 -29.10
N GLN A 382 49.62 16.35 -28.03
CA GLN A 382 51.02 16.75 -28.08
C GLN A 382 51.87 15.79 -28.91
N ALA A 383 51.61 14.48 -28.81
CA ALA A 383 52.26 13.48 -29.64
C ALA A 383 51.95 13.69 -31.13
N MET A 384 50.69 14.02 -31.46
CA MET A 384 50.31 14.37 -32.84
C MET A 384 50.97 15.66 -33.33
N GLN A 385 51.12 16.69 -32.49
CA GLN A 385 51.84 17.92 -32.84
C GLN A 385 53.32 17.67 -33.18
N LYS A 386 53.96 16.78 -32.42
CA LYS A 386 55.36 16.40 -32.61
C LYS A 386 55.58 15.44 -33.79
N GLY A 387 54.50 15.03 -34.48
CA GLY A 387 54.56 14.07 -35.58
C GLY A 387 54.75 12.61 -35.15
N ASP A 388 54.74 12.33 -33.85
CA ASP A 388 54.92 10.99 -33.29
C ASP A 388 53.58 10.23 -33.26
N GLN A 389 53.26 9.61 -34.39
CA GLN A 389 52.02 8.84 -34.56
C GLN A 389 51.97 7.61 -33.64
N LYS A 390 53.12 7.06 -33.23
CA LYS A 390 53.16 5.90 -32.33
C LYS A 390 52.78 6.31 -30.91
N ALA A 391 53.36 7.40 -30.40
CA ALA A 391 53.02 7.93 -29.08
C ALA A 391 51.54 8.37 -29.01
N ALA A 392 51.02 9.00 -30.07
CA ALA A 392 49.61 9.38 -30.14
C ALA A 392 48.67 8.16 -30.13
N ALA A 393 49.02 7.11 -30.88
CA ALA A 393 48.26 5.87 -30.89
C ALA A 393 48.33 5.10 -29.57
N GLN A 394 49.41 5.24 -28.80
CA GLN A 394 49.56 4.65 -27.47
C GLN A 394 48.73 5.39 -26.42
N ALA A 395 48.69 6.73 -26.46
CA ALA A 395 47.81 7.52 -25.59
C ALA A 395 46.32 7.24 -25.88
N MET A 396 45.96 7.11 -27.17
CA MET A 396 44.60 6.68 -27.57
C MET A 396 44.28 5.25 -27.13
N GLU A 397 45.27 4.34 -27.10
CA GLU A 397 45.06 2.99 -26.57
C GLU A 397 44.78 2.98 -25.07
N GLN A 398 45.55 3.74 -24.30
CA GLN A 398 45.31 3.87 -22.86
C GLN A 398 43.93 4.46 -22.57
N MET A 399 43.48 5.39 -23.41
CA MET A 399 42.13 5.93 -23.33
C MET A 399 41.06 4.90 -23.69
N ALA A 400 41.28 4.08 -24.71
CA ALA A 400 40.38 2.98 -25.06
C ALA A 400 40.27 1.97 -23.92
N GLN A 401 41.37 1.67 -23.23
CA GLN A 401 41.38 0.80 -22.05
C GLN A 401 40.64 1.42 -20.86
N GLN A 402 40.84 2.71 -20.58
CA GLN A 402 40.09 3.42 -19.54
C GLN A 402 38.59 3.49 -19.85
N MET A 403 38.23 3.67 -21.12
CA MET A 403 36.84 3.68 -21.58
C MET A 403 36.20 2.27 -21.48
N GLU A 404 36.96 1.21 -21.77
CA GLU A 404 36.51 -0.18 -21.56
C GLU A 404 36.31 -0.50 -20.09
N GLN A 405 37.24 -0.05 -19.22
CA GLN A 405 37.09 -0.22 -17.78
C GLN A 405 35.87 0.54 -17.27
N MET A 406 35.68 1.80 -17.68
CA MET A 406 34.50 2.59 -17.33
C MET A 406 33.22 1.90 -17.80
N GLN A 407 33.20 1.35 -19.02
CA GLN A 407 32.06 0.60 -19.55
C GLN A 407 31.74 -0.63 -18.68
N LYS A 408 32.76 -1.38 -18.23
CA LYS A 408 32.56 -2.50 -17.31
C LYS A 408 31.99 -2.03 -15.97
N GLU A 409 32.51 -0.94 -15.43
CA GLU A 409 32.03 -0.33 -14.18
C GLU A 409 30.55 0.13 -14.31
N MET A 410 30.17 0.72 -15.44
CA MET A 410 28.78 1.12 -15.73
C MET A 410 27.86 -0.08 -15.95
N GLY A 411 28.31 -1.07 -16.72
CA GLY A 411 27.56 -2.31 -16.94
C GLY A 411 27.35 -3.09 -15.64
N GLU A 412 28.31 -3.04 -14.73
CA GLU A 412 28.15 -3.52 -13.35
C GLU A 412 27.10 -2.67 -12.62
N GLY A 413 27.22 -1.34 -12.65
CA GLY A 413 26.26 -0.42 -12.04
C GLY A 413 24.81 -0.67 -12.46
N GLU A 414 24.54 -0.80 -13.76
CA GLU A 414 23.20 -1.10 -14.29
C GLU A 414 22.67 -2.45 -13.77
N MET A 415 23.53 -3.47 -13.66
CA MET A 415 23.12 -4.74 -13.08
C MET A 415 22.83 -4.66 -11.59
N LEU A 416 23.59 -3.86 -10.84
CA LEU A 416 23.32 -3.62 -9.42
C LEU A 416 22.02 -2.84 -9.23
N ASP A 417 21.73 -1.85 -10.09
CA ASP A 417 20.44 -1.11 -10.08
C ASP A 417 19.26 -2.06 -10.28
N MET A 418 19.35 -2.94 -11.28
CA MET A 418 18.31 -3.95 -11.51
C MET A 418 18.17 -4.94 -10.35
N ALA A 419 19.27 -5.31 -9.68
CA ALA A 419 19.23 -6.18 -8.51
C ALA A 419 18.60 -5.47 -7.30
N MET A 420 18.88 -4.19 -7.09
CA MET A 420 18.23 -3.36 -6.06
C MET A 420 16.73 -3.23 -6.32
N GLU A 421 16.31 -2.98 -7.56
CA GLU A 421 14.87 -2.92 -7.92
C GLU A 421 14.18 -4.26 -7.63
N GLN A 422 14.83 -5.39 -7.91
CA GLN A 422 14.29 -6.71 -7.59
C GLN A 422 14.18 -6.95 -6.09
N LEU A 423 15.17 -6.53 -5.29
CA LEU A 423 15.09 -6.56 -3.84
C LEU A 423 13.96 -5.69 -3.30
N GLU A 424 13.77 -4.50 -3.86
CA GLU A 424 12.68 -3.59 -3.48
C GLU A 424 11.30 -4.15 -3.83
N MET A 425 11.17 -4.80 -4.99
CA MET A 425 9.94 -5.50 -5.38
C MET A 425 9.63 -6.65 -4.42
N ALA A 426 10.64 -7.44 -4.06
CA ALA A 426 10.47 -8.53 -3.09
C ALA A 426 10.09 -7.97 -1.70
N LYS A 427 10.77 -6.91 -1.25
CA LYS A 427 10.45 -6.17 -0.03
C LYS A 427 9.01 -5.65 -0.02
N THR A 428 8.56 -5.04 -1.12
CA THR A 428 7.20 -4.51 -1.26
C THR A 428 6.16 -5.63 -1.26
N SER A 429 6.47 -6.78 -1.88
CA SER A 429 5.59 -7.94 -1.87
C SER A 429 5.37 -8.51 -0.47
N MET A 430 6.41 -8.46 0.39
CA MET A 430 6.33 -8.83 1.80
C MET A 430 5.63 -7.77 2.67
N SER A 431 5.68 -6.50 2.24
CA SER A 431 5.07 -5.37 2.96
C SER A 431 3.57 -5.22 2.73
N CYS A 432 2.99 -5.95 1.77
CA CYS A 432 1.57 -5.85 1.46
C CYS A 432 0.72 -6.46 2.59
N SER A 433 0.04 -5.61 3.37
CA SER A 433 -0.84 -6.01 4.48
C SER A 433 -2.01 -6.88 4.03
N GLU A 434 -2.44 -6.77 2.77
CA GLU A 434 -3.56 -7.54 2.22
C GLU A 434 -3.17 -8.94 1.75
N CYS A 435 -1.89 -9.18 1.42
CA CYS A 435 -1.48 -10.46 0.80
C CYS A 435 -0.30 -11.17 1.46
N MET A 436 0.42 -10.54 2.39
CA MET A 436 1.47 -11.17 3.21
C MET A 436 2.47 -12.04 2.39
N GLY A 437 2.72 -11.70 1.11
CA GLY A 437 3.59 -12.45 0.21
C GLY A 437 2.96 -13.59 -0.60
N GLU A 438 1.67 -13.92 -0.44
CA GLU A 438 0.97 -14.92 -1.27
C GLU A 438 0.55 -14.38 -2.66
N GLY A 439 0.61 -13.07 -2.87
CA GLY A 439 0.29 -12.42 -4.15
C GLY A 439 -1.19 -12.17 -4.31
N CYS A 440 -1.64 -10.95 -3.97
CA CYS A 440 -3.02 -10.52 -4.25
C CYS A 440 -3.18 -9.96 -5.68
N LYS A 441 -4.43 -9.86 -6.13
CA LYS A 441 -4.79 -9.16 -7.38
C LYS A 441 -4.26 -7.72 -7.44
N ALA A 442 -4.09 -7.04 -6.31
CA ALA A 442 -3.52 -5.69 -6.27
C ALA A 442 -2.00 -5.69 -6.56
N CYS A 443 -1.24 -6.66 -6.04
CA CYS A 443 0.17 -6.86 -6.36
C CYS A 443 0.36 -7.33 -7.82
N GLN A 444 -0.49 -8.24 -8.31
CA GLN A 444 -0.41 -8.77 -9.67
C GLN A 444 -0.86 -7.73 -10.72
N GLY A 445 -1.88 -6.91 -10.39
CA GLY A 445 -2.41 -5.86 -11.26
C GLY A 445 -1.49 -4.64 -11.42
N LYS A 446 -0.67 -4.31 -10.40
CA LYS A 446 0.36 -3.27 -10.53
C LYS A 446 1.63 -3.76 -11.23
N MET A 447 1.98 -5.04 -11.12
CA MET A 447 3.18 -5.59 -11.78
C MET A 447 2.97 -5.92 -13.27
N GLY A 448 1.75 -6.31 -13.69
CA GLY A 448 1.46 -6.64 -15.09
C GLY A 448 1.59 -5.47 -16.08
N ASN A 449 1.50 -4.23 -15.60
CA ASN A 449 1.56 -3.03 -16.44
C ASN A 449 2.94 -2.36 -16.50
N ARG A 450 3.96 -2.83 -15.75
CA ARG A 450 5.30 -2.21 -15.77
C ARG A 450 6.29 -2.91 -16.71
N PHE A 451 6.10 -4.20 -16.99
CA PHE A 451 7.04 -5.00 -17.77
C PHE A 451 6.62 -5.24 -19.24
N GLY A 452 5.54 -4.60 -19.70
CA GLY A 452 5.01 -4.77 -21.06
C GLY A 452 5.48 -3.77 -22.11
N GLN A 453 6.25 -2.73 -21.75
CA GLN A 453 6.70 -1.72 -22.72
C GLN A 453 8.22 -1.75 -22.88
N LYS A 454 8.64 -2.31 -24.01
CA LYS A 454 9.93 -1.97 -24.64
C LYS A 454 10.13 -0.45 -24.61
N PRO A 455 11.34 0.07 -24.32
CA PRO A 455 11.66 1.49 -24.47
C PRO A 455 11.68 1.84 -25.96
N GLY A 456 10.49 2.03 -26.53
CA GLY A 456 10.25 2.45 -27.89
C GLY A 456 9.93 3.94 -27.91
N THR A 457 10.87 4.72 -28.43
CA THR A 457 10.69 6.01 -29.12
C THR A 457 9.23 6.37 -29.42
N GLY A 458 8.62 7.16 -28.54
CA GLY A 458 7.29 7.74 -28.71
C GLY A 458 7.26 9.14 -28.12
N LYS A 459 7.64 10.14 -28.94
CA LYS A 459 7.43 11.56 -28.65
C LYS A 459 5.92 11.81 -28.60
N GLY A 460 5.42 12.27 -27.47
CA GLY A 460 4.01 12.59 -27.30
C GLY A 460 3.75 13.25 -25.95
N ASP A 461 4.18 14.50 -25.80
CA ASP A 461 3.72 15.39 -24.75
C ASP A 461 2.24 15.70 -25.01
N GLY A 462 1.36 14.81 -24.55
CA GLY A 462 -0.07 14.86 -24.81
C GLY A 462 -0.76 16.01 -24.09
N MET A 463 -0.81 17.19 -24.71
CA MET A 463 -1.79 18.25 -24.42
C MET A 463 -3.04 18.13 -25.30
N GLY A 464 -3.48 16.90 -25.57
CA GLY A 464 -4.72 16.59 -26.30
C GLY A 464 -5.77 15.95 -25.39
N ALA A 465 -7.03 15.94 -25.83
CA ALA A 465 -8.13 15.29 -25.11
C ALA A 465 -7.93 13.75 -25.10
N GLY A 466 -7.31 13.24 -24.03
CA GLY A 466 -7.06 11.82 -23.79
C GLY A 466 -6.48 11.57 -22.38
N ARG A 467 -6.55 10.33 -21.90
CA ARG A 467 -5.95 9.93 -20.60
C ARG A 467 -4.42 9.91 -20.72
N GLY A 468 -3.76 11.02 -20.42
CA GLY A 468 -2.30 11.10 -20.23
C GLY A 468 -1.88 10.48 -18.89
N GLN A 469 -0.62 10.03 -18.81
CA GLN A 469 -0.02 9.47 -17.59
C GLN A 469 1.11 10.40 -17.12
N GLY A 470 1.02 10.92 -15.90
CA GLY A 470 1.96 11.90 -15.31
C GLY A 470 1.23 12.91 -14.42
N GLN A 471 1.92 13.49 -13.44
CA GLN A 471 1.38 14.63 -12.68
C GLN A 471 1.26 15.84 -13.61
N ARG A 472 0.06 16.40 -13.72
CA ARG A 472 -0.14 17.68 -14.43
C ARG A 472 0.59 18.76 -13.63
N PRO A 473 1.37 19.65 -14.26
CA PRO A 473 1.91 20.81 -13.55
C PRO A 473 0.73 21.64 -13.02
N ASP A 474 0.71 21.88 -11.71
CA ASP A 474 -0.29 22.75 -11.09
C ASP A 474 -0.08 24.18 -11.64
N GLU A 475 -1.14 24.77 -12.19
CA GLU A 475 -1.13 26.20 -12.48
C GLU A 475 -0.99 26.96 -11.16
N LYS A 476 -0.06 27.92 -11.12
CA LYS A 476 0.09 28.83 -9.98
C LYS A 476 -1.14 29.73 -9.93
N ASN A 477 -2.12 29.32 -9.14
CA ASN A 477 -3.26 30.15 -8.82
C ASN A 477 -2.86 31.16 -7.73
N ASP A 478 -3.29 32.41 -7.89
CA ASP A 478 -3.05 33.50 -6.94
C ASP A 478 -4.00 33.39 -5.73
N VAL A 479 -3.88 32.30 -4.98
CA VAL A 479 -4.64 32.06 -3.75
C VAL A 479 -3.71 32.21 -2.55
N ALA A 480 -3.96 33.25 -1.76
CA ALA A 480 -3.28 33.44 -0.49
C ALA A 480 -3.71 32.33 0.48
N PHE A 481 -2.77 31.48 0.89
CA PHE A 481 -3.00 30.55 1.99
C PHE A 481 -3.28 31.35 3.26
N ARG A 482 -4.44 31.12 3.86
CA ARG A 482 -4.77 31.66 5.18
C ARG A 482 -4.50 30.55 6.19
N ASP A 483 -3.53 30.74 7.06
CA ASP A 483 -3.35 29.89 8.23
C ASP A 483 -4.53 30.08 9.18
N SER A 484 -5.56 29.25 9.03
CA SER A 484 -6.64 29.17 10.01
C SER A 484 -6.24 28.19 11.09
N GLN A 485 -5.69 28.69 12.20
CA GLN A 485 -5.63 27.91 13.43
C GLN A 485 -7.06 27.73 13.96
N VAL A 486 -7.55 26.49 13.90
CA VAL A 486 -8.78 26.13 14.58
C VAL A 486 -8.47 26.06 16.08
N LYS A 487 -9.03 26.99 16.88
CA LYS A 487 -9.04 26.88 18.34
C LYS A 487 -9.97 25.73 18.74
N GLN A 488 -9.49 24.50 18.67
CA GLN A 488 -10.10 23.36 19.34
C GLN A 488 -9.48 23.23 20.72
N ASN A 489 -10.30 23.24 21.77
CA ASN A 489 -9.92 22.68 23.07
C ASN A 489 -9.96 21.15 22.90
N PRO A 490 -8.83 20.43 22.90
CA PRO A 490 -8.86 18.98 22.87
C PRO A 490 -9.57 18.51 24.14
N GLY A 491 -10.75 17.92 23.99
CA GLY A 491 -11.40 17.22 25.09
C GLY A 491 -10.53 16.04 25.54
N LYS A 492 -10.80 15.50 26.73
CA LYS A 492 -10.17 14.25 27.21
C LYS A 492 -10.63 13.07 26.34
N GLY A 493 -10.09 12.96 25.13
CA GLY A 493 -10.18 11.79 24.27
C GLY A 493 -8.97 10.90 24.54
N ALA A 494 -9.20 9.59 24.66
CA ALA A 494 -8.11 8.63 24.81
C ALA A 494 -7.14 8.75 23.63
N ALA A 495 -5.86 8.92 23.92
CA ALA A 495 -4.80 8.83 22.92
C ALA A 495 -4.84 7.43 22.32
N VAL A 496 -5.24 7.31 21.05
CA VAL A 496 -5.07 6.07 20.31
C VAL A 496 -3.61 6.04 19.88
N ILE A 497 -2.79 5.32 20.64
CA ILE A 497 -1.42 5.01 20.25
C ILE A 497 -1.52 4.10 19.02
N THR A 498 -1.34 4.66 17.83
CA THR A 498 -1.22 3.90 16.59
C THR A 498 0.16 3.26 16.52
N GLY A 499 0.34 2.19 17.30
CA GLY A 499 1.46 1.25 17.21
C GLY A 499 2.72 1.64 17.98
N GLU A 500 3.18 0.73 18.84
CA GLU A 500 4.56 0.71 19.31
C GLU A 500 5.43 0.11 18.20
N ALA A 501 6.52 0.79 17.85
CA ALA A 501 7.46 0.31 16.84
C ALA A 501 8.31 -0.82 17.43
N ASP A 502 7.79 -2.04 17.47
CA ASP A 502 8.58 -3.21 17.85
C ASP A 502 9.60 -3.55 16.75
N GLY A 503 10.88 -3.33 17.04
CA GLY A 503 12.02 -3.73 16.23
C GLY A 503 13.31 -3.58 17.04
N PRO A 504 14.35 -4.40 16.78
CA PRO A 504 15.64 -4.20 17.43
C PRO A 504 16.13 -2.79 17.10
N ASN A 505 16.26 -1.96 18.12
CA ASN A 505 16.70 -0.58 17.99
C ASN A 505 18.12 -0.59 17.39
N ILE A 506 18.23 -0.24 16.10
CA ILE A 506 19.51 -0.23 15.40
C ILE A 506 20.34 0.90 16.03
N ARG A 507 21.44 0.54 16.70
CA ARG A 507 22.46 1.50 17.12
C ARG A 507 23.19 2.00 15.86
N GLY A 508 22.56 2.92 15.14
CA GLY A 508 23.24 3.84 14.23
C GLY A 508 23.44 5.18 14.92
N ASP A 509 24.28 6.06 14.35
CA ASP A 509 24.83 7.33 14.86
C ASP A 509 23.85 8.37 15.44
N VAL A 510 22.58 8.01 15.61
CA VAL A 510 21.55 8.79 16.28
C VAL A 510 21.88 9.02 17.75
N ARG A 511 22.61 8.11 18.42
CA ARG A 511 23.03 8.36 19.81
C ARG A 511 24.08 9.46 19.92
N GLU A 512 25.02 9.52 18.98
CA GLU A 512 26.01 10.59 18.92
C GLU A 512 25.35 11.90 18.48
N ALA A 513 24.48 11.89 17.46
CA ALA A 513 23.73 13.08 17.06
C ALA A 513 22.83 13.62 18.19
N ILE A 514 22.11 12.74 18.92
CA ILE A 514 21.31 13.13 20.07
C ILE A 514 22.21 13.55 21.24
N GLN A 515 23.39 12.95 21.44
CA GLN A 515 24.34 13.42 22.46
C GLN A 515 24.96 14.75 22.09
N GLU A 516 25.23 15.03 20.82
CA GLU A 516 25.75 16.30 20.32
C GLU A 516 24.69 17.38 20.41
N GLU A 517 23.44 17.05 20.11
CA GLU A 517 22.27 17.93 20.21
C GLU A 517 21.88 18.18 21.69
N MET A 518 21.96 17.17 22.55
CA MET A 518 21.81 17.33 24.00
C MET A 518 23.03 18.02 24.64
N ALA A 519 24.25 17.81 24.13
CA ALA A 519 25.44 18.52 24.59
C ALA A 519 25.37 20.00 24.20
N ALA A 520 24.89 20.31 23.00
CA ALA A 520 24.61 21.66 22.51
C ALA A 520 23.51 22.35 23.33
N GLN A 521 22.44 21.65 23.71
CA GLN A 521 21.45 22.19 24.65
C GLN A 521 21.99 22.33 26.08
N SER A 522 22.85 21.42 26.55
CA SER A 522 23.47 21.54 27.88
C SER A 522 24.56 22.61 27.97
N SER A 523 25.00 23.13 26.81
CA SER A 523 25.95 24.24 26.71
C SER A 523 25.29 25.57 26.32
N GLU A 524 23.96 25.62 26.21
CA GLU A 524 23.26 26.87 26.52
C GLU A 524 23.47 27.14 28.02
N PRO A 525 24.18 28.21 28.41
CA PRO A 525 24.27 28.57 29.81
C PRO A 525 22.84 28.78 30.29
N ALA A 526 22.42 27.96 31.27
CA ALA A 526 21.11 28.05 31.90
C ALA A 526 20.89 29.50 32.34
N ASP A 527 20.10 30.24 31.57
CA ASP A 527 19.73 31.60 31.87
C ASP A 527 18.86 31.58 33.13
N PRO A 528 19.35 32.08 34.28
CA PRO A 528 18.62 32.00 35.55
C PRO A 528 17.37 32.90 35.56
N LEU A 529 17.09 33.65 34.48
CA LEU A 529 15.92 34.53 34.36
C LEU A 529 14.59 33.81 34.01
N VAL A 530 14.61 32.49 33.78
CA VAL A 530 13.40 31.75 33.34
C VAL A 530 12.44 31.43 34.51
N ILE A 531 12.87 31.56 35.77
CA ILE A 531 12.05 31.12 36.92
C ILE A 531 11.17 32.24 37.50
N GLU A 532 11.53 33.53 37.34
CA GLU A 532 10.67 34.65 37.77
C GLU A 532 10.69 35.80 36.75
N GLN A 533 9.51 36.19 36.25
CA GLN A 533 9.36 37.36 35.38
C GLN A 533 9.62 38.65 36.18
N LEU A 534 10.87 39.12 36.15
CA LEU A 534 11.26 40.39 36.73
C LEU A 534 10.66 41.57 35.94
N PRO A 535 10.20 42.64 36.62
CA PRO A 535 9.78 43.89 35.97
C PRO A 535 10.89 44.44 35.07
N LYS A 536 10.50 45.06 33.94
CA LYS A 536 11.41 45.44 32.84
C LYS A 536 12.67 46.22 33.29
N THR A 537 12.52 47.10 34.27
CA THR A 537 13.62 47.89 34.86
C THR A 537 14.64 47.06 35.63
N GLN A 538 14.22 45.97 36.27
CA GLN A 538 15.13 45.07 36.99
C GLN A 538 15.84 44.11 36.04
N ARG A 539 15.18 43.77 34.93
CA ARG A 539 15.75 42.96 33.84
C ARG A 539 16.90 43.67 33.15
N GLU A 540 16.72 44.94 32.80
CA GLU A 540 17.77 45.74 32.16
C GLU A 540 18.99 45.89 33.08
N ASN A 541 18.78 46.10 34.39
CA ASN A 541 19.89 46.16 35.35
C ASN A 541 20.60 44.82 35.55
N ALA A 542 19.88 43.70 35.50
CA ALA A 542 20.48 42.37 35.59
C ALA A 542 21.29 42.04 34.33
N GLU A 543 20.75 42.31 33.14
CA GLU A 543 21.46 42.18 31.87
C GLU A 543 22.73 43.04 31.86
N ASP A 544 22.66 44.30 32.31
CA ASP A 544 23.81 45.20 32.35
C ASP A 544 24.90 44.72 33.33
N TYR A 545 24.50 44.17 34.48
CA TYR A 545 25.41 43.58 35.46
C TYR A 545 26.14 42.34 34.91
N PHE A 546 25.41 41.43 34.26
CA PHE A 546 26.01 40.22 33.69
C PHE A 546 26.86 40.51 32.45
N ASN A 547 26.51 41.54 31.67
CA ASN A 547 27.35 42.00 30.55
C ASN A 547 28.68 42.56 31.06
N ARG A 548 28.68 43.40 32.11
CA ARG A 548 29.93 43.91 32.71
C ARG A 548 30.82 42.80 33.28
N LEU A 549 30.20 41.81 33.94
CA LEU A 549 30.91 40.65 34.46
C LEU A 549 31.56 39.81 33.34
N ARG A 550 30.93 39.76 32.16
CA ARG A 550 31.45 39.04 30.98
C ARG A 550 32.54 39.83 30.25
N ASP A 551 32.41 41.14 30.22
CA ASP A 551 33.35 42.05 29.58
C ASP A 551 34.58 42.35 30.48
N GLY A 552 34.54 41.91 31.75
CA GLY A 552 35.68 41.90 32.67
C GLY A 552 35.97 43.23 33.37
N GLU A 553 34.96 44.10 33.49
CA GLU A 553 35.04 45.37 34.24
C GLU A 553 34.52 45.27 35.68
#